data_AF-A0A7R8WRU4-F1
#
_entry.id   AF-A0A7R8WRU4-F1
#
_cell.length_a   1.000
_cell.length_b   1.000
_cell.length_c   1.000
_cell.angle_alpha   90.00
_cell.angle_beta   90.00
_cell.angle_gamma   90.00
#
_symmetry.space_group_name_H-M   'P 1'
#
loop_
_entity.id
_entity.type
_entity.pdbx_description
1 polymer ?
#
loop_
_entity_poly.entity_id
_entity_poly.type
_entity_poly.pdbx_seq_one_letter_code
_entity_poly.pdbx_strand_id
1 'polypeptide(L)' 'MMRRGAANLQELQIAILDEADEMLQMGFIDDINTILAEAPEDRNTWLFSATMPSAIQKITKKFMRDPELVQ' A
#
# COMPACT_ATOMS: atom_id res chain seq x y z
N MET A 1 6.36 -15.06 -0.92
CA MET A 1 7.65 -14.62 -1.50
C MET A 1 8.56 -14.02 -0.45
N MET A 2 8.13 -13.00 0.31
CA MET A 2 8.96 -12.35 1.35
C MET A 2 9.39 -13.31 2.47
N ARG A 3 8.46 -14.10 3.04
CA ARG A 3 8.77 -15.12 4.07
C ARG A 3 9.73 -16.24 3.66
N ARG A 4 9.98 -16.40 2.35
CA ARG A 4 10.94 -17.37 1.80
C ARG A 4 12.29 -16.73 1.45
N GLY A 5 12.49 -15.45 1.78
CA GLY A 5 13.71 -14.69 1.46
C GLY A 5 13.84 -14.30 -0.01
N ALA A 6 12.81 -14.50 -0.84
CA ALA A 6 12.88 -14.26 -2.28
C ALA A 6 12.73 -12.77 -2.66
N ALA A 7 12.26 -11.93 -1.73
CA ALA A 7 12.14 -10.49 -1.92
C ALA A 7 12.44 -9.79 -0.60
N ASN A 8 13.35 -8.82 -0.62
CA ASN A 8 13.74 -7.99 0.50
C ASN A 8 13.29 -6.55 0.22
N LEU A 9 12.45 -5.98 1.09
CA LEU A 9 11.90 -4.63 0.94
C LEU A 9 12.61 -3.58 1.80
N GLN A 10 13.67 -3.93 2.52
CA GLN A 10 14.33 -3.02 3.48
C GLN A 10 14.96 -1.77 2.86
N GLU A 11 15.19 -1.75 1.54
CA GLU A 11 15.69 -0.59 0.79
C GLU A 11 14.60 0.04 -0.11
N LEU A 12 13.33 -0.33 0.08
CA LEU A 12 12.24 0.18 -0.74
C LEU A 12 11.98 1.66 -0.44
N GLN A 13 12.26 2.52 -1.43
CA GLN A 13 12.04 3.98 -1.31
C GLN A 13 10.66 4.41 -1.81
N ILE A 14 10.06 3.67 -2.73
CA ILE A 14 8.80 4.02 -3.39
C ILE A 14 7.89 2.79 -3.45
N ALA A 15 6.64 2.95 -3.01
CA ALA A 15 5.58 1.96 -3.17
C ALA A 15 4.43 2.60 -3.95
N ILE A 16 3.98 1.94 -5.02
CA ILE A 16 2.83 2.38 -5.82
C ILE A 16 1.77 1.30 -5.75
N LEU A 17 0.57 1.68 -5.31
CA LEU A 17 -0.63 0.83 -5.33
C LEU A 17 -1.51 1.32 -6.46
N ASP A 18 -1.71 0.49 -7.48
CA ASP A 18 -2.60 0.79 -8.60
C ASP A 18 -3.89 -0.05 -8.51
N GLU A 19 -4.98 0.47 -9.05
CA GLU A 19 -6.32 -0.16 -8.99
C GLU A 19 -6.70 -0.62 -7.57
N ALA A 20 -6.44 0.21 -6.56
CA ALA A 20 -6.51 -0.21 -5.17
C ALA A 20 -7.92 -0.65 -4.73
N ASP A 21 -8.97 -0.18 -5.39
CA ASP A 21 -10.35 -0.61 -5.20
C ASP A 21 -10.62 -2.02 -5.74
N GLU A 22 -10.05 -2.38 -6.89
CA GLU A 22 -10.13 -3.74 -7.42
C GLU A 22 -9.35 -4.73 -6.53
N MET A 23 -8.17 -4.34 -6.05
CA MET A 23 -7.42 -5.16 -5.10
C MET A 23 -8.22 -5.47 -3.82
N LEU A 24 -9.05 -4.52 -3.35
CA LEU A 24 -9.95 -4.77 -2.23
C LEU A 24 -11.06 -5.75 -2.57
N GLN A 25 -11.66 -5.63 -3.76
CA GLN A 25 -12.70 -6.56 -4.23
C GLN A 25 -12.17 -8.00 -4.33
N MET A 26 -10.89 -8.15 -4.71
CA MET A 26 -10.20 -9.44 -4.76
C MET A 26 -9.79 -9.99 -3.39
N GLY A 27 -9.94 -9.21 -2.31
CA GLY A 27 -9.59 -9.62 -0.95
C GLY A 27 -8.12 -9.46 -0.57
N PHE A 28 -7.33 -8.66 -1.31
CA PHE A 28 -5.89 -8.49 -1.07
C PHE A 28 -5.53 -7.51 0.06
N ILE A 29 -6.50 -7.08 0.87
CA ILE A 29 -6.27 -6.12 1.95
C ILE A 29 -5.18 -6.58 2.94
N ASP A 30 -5.18 -7.86 3.31
CA ASP A 30 -4.24 -8.41 4.28
C ASP A 30 -2.84 -8.57 3.69
N ASP A 31 -2.76 -8.92 2.41
CA ASP A 31 -1.50 -9.01 1.67
C ASP A 31 -0.87 -7.63 1.50
N ILE A 32 -1.65 -6.61 1.15
CA ILE A 32 -1.19 -5.21 1.06
C ILE A 32 -0.67 -4.74 2.41
N ASN A 33 -1.42 -5.00 3.49
CA ASN A 33 -0.98 -4.65 4.85
C ASN A 33 0.35 -5.32 5.20
N THR A 34 0.53 -6.58 4.83
CA THR A 34 1.76 -7.33 5.12
C THR A 34 2.94 -6.78 4.33
N ILE A 35 2.78 -6.52 3.03
CA ILE A 35 3.83 -5.95 2.16
C ILE A 35 4.25 -4.57 2.67
N LEU A 36 3.29 -3.69 2.94
CA LEU A 36 3.55 -2.33 3.40
C LEU A 36 4.08 -2.25 4.83
N ALA A 37 3.82 -3.26 5.66
CA ALA A 37 4.39 -3.36 7.01
C ALA A 37 5.82 -3.91 7.02
N GLU A 38 6.20 -4.72 6.02
CA GLU A 38 7.59 -5.21 5.88
C GLU A 38 8.51 -4.18 5.20
N ALA A 39 7.95 -3.17 4.54
CA ALA A 39 8.70 -2.07 3.93
C ALA A 39 9.03 -0.95 4.96
N PRO A 40 10.15 -0.21 4.78
CA PRO A 40 10.54 0.92 5.63
C PRO A 40 9.46 1.99 5.72
N GLU A 41 9.34 2.64 6.88
CA GLU A 41 8.39 3.75 7.09
C GLU A 41 8.78 5.00 6.29
N ASP A 42 10.08 5.23 6.08
CA ASP A 42 10.61 6.35 5.30
C ASP A 42 10.60 6.07 3.79
N ARG A 43 9.40 5.73 3.28
CA ARG A 43 9.15 5.51 1.86
C ARG A 43 8.05 6.42 1.37
N ASN A 44 8.11 6.79 0.10
CA ASN A 44 7.01 7.46 -0.57
C ASN A 44 5.99 6.42 -1.03
N THR A 45 4.75 6.53 -0.57
CA THR A 45 3.66 5.65 -0.99
C THR A 45 2.68 6.44 -1.84
N TRP A 46 2.41 5.98 -3.06
CA TRP A 46 1.40 6.54 -3.97
C TRP A 46 0.28 5.53 -4.14
N LEU A 47 -0.97 6.00 -4.16
CA LEU A 47 -2.15 5.16 -4.29
C LEU A 47 -3.06 5.72 -5.38
N PHE A 48 -3.38 4.86 -6.34
CA PHE A 48 -4.29 5.13 -7.44
C PHE A 48 -5.51 4.23 -7.31
N SER A 49 -6.68 4.83 -7.43
CA SER A 49 -7.96 4.13 -7.32
C SER A 49 -9.07 4.96 -7.94
N ALA A 50 -10.03 4.30 -8.58
CA ALA A 50 -11.20 5.00 -9.15
C ALA A 50 -12.20 5.39 -8.06
N THR A 51 -12.20 4.68 -6.92
CA THR A 51 -13.11 4.92 -5.80
C THR A 51 -12.35 5.01 -4.47
N MET A 52 -12.93 5.65 -3.46
CA MET A 52 -12.29 5.83 -2.14
C MET A 52 -13.14 5.31 -0.98
N PRO A 53 -13.40 3.98 -0.92
CA PRO A 53 -14.12 3.39 0.20
C PRO A 53 -13.31 3.50 1.51
N SER A 54 -13.99 3.36 2.64
CA SER A 54 -13.39 3.50 3.98
C SER A 54 -12.18 2.58 4.22
N ALA A 55 -12.10 1.44 3.53
CA ALA A 55 -10.94 0.55 3.60
C ALA A 55 -9.68 1.17 2.99
N ILE A 56 -9.77 1.78 1.80
CA ILE A 56 -8.64 2.50 1.18
C ILE A 56 -8.23 3.67 2.05
N GLN A 57 -9.18 4.44 2.56
CA GLN A 57 -8.89 5.56 3.46
C GLN A 57 -8.13 5.14 4.73
N LYS A 58 -8.33 3.91 5.21
CA LYS A 58 -7.57 3.36 6.34
C LYS A 58 -6.14 3.01 5.92
N ILE A 59 -5.94 2.45 4.73
CA ILE A 59 -4.61 2.15 4.18
C ILE A 59 -3.82 3.45 4.02
N THR A 60 -4.41 4.48 3.39
CA THR A 60 -3.73 5.77 3.18
C THR A 60 -3.30 6.40 4.51
N LYS A 61 -4.21 6.47 5.49
CA LYS A 61 -3.89 7.00 6.83
C LYS A 61 -2.85 6.20 7.60
N LYS A 62 -2.74 4.90 7.35
CA LYS A 62 -1.82 4.01 8.07
C LYS A 62 -0.42 3.99 7.46
N PHE A 63 -0.32 4.05 6.14
CA PHE A 63 0.93 3.78 5.41
C PHE A 63 1.46 4.95 4.58
N MET A 64 0.70 6.05 4.45
CA MET A 64 1.17 7.27 3.78
C MET A 64 1.44 8.35 4.82
N ARG A 65 2.48 9.14 4.58
CA ARG A 65 2.85 10.30 5.41
C ARG A 65 2.39 11.56 4.71
N ASP A 66 1.49 12.30 5.36
CA ASP A 66 0.92 13.57 4.85
C ASP A 66 0.48 13.50 3.37
N PRO A 67 -0.43 12.56 3.01
CA PRO A 67 -0.79 12.36 1.61
C PRO A 67 -1.63 13.53 1.08
N GLU A 68 -1.27 14.01 -0.12
CA GLU A 68 -2.12 14.90 -0.89
C GLU A 68 -3.15 14.09 -1.68
N LEU A 69 -4.43 14.41 -1.50
CA LEU A 69 -5.52 13.83 -2.28
C LEU A 69 -5.79 14.70 -3.50
N VAL A 70 -5.54 14.15 -4.69
CA VAL A 70 -5.85 14.79 -5.98
C VAL A 70 -7.10 14.13 -6.57
N GLN A 71 -8.03 14.93 -7.07
CA GLN A 71 -9.30 14.50 -7.67
C GLN A 71 -9.36 14.82 -9.16
#